data_AF-A0A2N1P5U7-F1
#
_entry.id   AF-A0A2N1P5U7-F1
#
_cell.length_a   1.000
_cell.length_b   1.000
_cell.length_c   1.000
_cell.angle_alpha   90.00
_cell.angle_beta   90.00
_cell.angle_gamma   90.00
#
_symmetry.space_group_name_H-M   'P 1'
#
loop_
_entity.id
_entity.type
_entity.pdbx_description
1 polymer ?
#
loop_
_entity_poly.entity_id
_entity_poly.type
_entity_poly.pdbx_seq_one_letter_code
_entity_poly.pdbx_strand_id
1 'polypeptide(L)'
;MFALCHTAGADYIYPQGNNIICRYDLSGAAFQLGDTLIITRALVNHESFPLSGLYLSDNIPPAFNVVSYTIQHNGNNIDHFYSGASQDSVIGYYDTYYWVVDDPNLPSISNILYPGDSIVMAIRLTFSQGGLFSMPMHTTVFYGDQTGYFATDIALSVAVEAPDICGDVNSNGAINLLDATYLIKYLYKLGPPPYPLSKGDLDASGSVNILDVARLINYLYKNGPAPVCP
;
A
#
# COMPACT_ATOMS: atom_id res chain seq x y z
N MET A 1 14.82 8.20 -14.92
CA MET A 1 14.78 9.42 -14.09
C MET A 1 13.48 9.36 -13.30
N PHE A 2 13.49 8.77 -12.11
CA PHE A 2 12.30 8.68 -11.26
C PHE A 2 12.12 10.03 -10.56
N ALA A 3 11.19 10.83 -11.05
CA ALA A 3 10.75 12.04 -10.38
C ALA A 3 9.25 11.89 -10.11
N LEU A 4 8.92 11.58 -8.87
CA LEU A 4 7.77 12.07 -8.10
C LEU A 4 7.95 11.54 -6.67
N CYS A 5 8.99 12.04 -5.99
CA CYS A 5 9.07 11.95 -4.54
C CYS A 5 8.14 13.03 -3.99
N HIS A 6 6.96 12.65 -3.52
CA HIS A 6 6.20 13.54 -2.65
C HIS A 6 6.78 13.37 -1.24
N THR A 7 7.44 14.40 -0.75
CA THR A 7 7.87 14.51 0.64
C THR A 7 6.64 14.75 1.52
N ALA A 8 6.42 13.85 2.48
CA ALA A 8 5.81 14.07 3.80
C ALA A 8 4.92 15.34 3.93
N GLY A 9 3.62 15.19 3.70
CA GLY A 9 2.60 16.13 4.14
C GLY A 9 1.99 15.65 5.46
N ALA A 10 1.53 16.57 6.31
CA ALA A 10 0.58 16.18 7.34
C ALA A 10 -0.74 15.81 6.66
N ASP A 11 -1.35 14.69 7.06
CA ASP A 11 -2.66 14.29 6.54
C ASP A 11 -3.67 15.42 6.81
N TYR A 12 -4.60 15.61 5.88
CA TYR A 12 -5.68 16.56 6.10
C TYR A 12 -6.65 16.01 7.13
N ILE A 13 -6.81 16.72 8.25
CA ILE A 13 -7.78 16.39 9.29
C ILE A 13 -9.08 17.17 9.05
N TYR A 14 -10.19 16.45 9.09
CA TYR A 14 -11.53 16.99 8.94
C TYR A 14 -12.35 16.72 10.21
N PRO A 15 -13.17 17.68 10.67
CA PRO A 15 -13.25 19.06 10.18
C PRO A 15 -11.96 19.85 10.42
N GLN A 16 -11.65 20.78 9.52
CA GLN A 16 -10.43 21.60 9.61
C GLN A 16 -10.49 22.60 10.77
N GLY A 17 -9.32 23.11 11.18
CA GLY A 17 -9.19 24.15 12.21
C GLY A 17 -8.89 23.61 13.61
N ASN A 18 -8.68 22.30 13.73
CA ASN A 18 -8.17 21.66 14.93
C ASN A 18 -6.64 21.74 15.00
N ASN A 19 -6.10 21.57 16.20
CA ASN A 19 -4.68 21.47 16.53
C ASN A 19 -4.32 19.99 16.76
N ILE A 20 -4.65 19.13 15.80
CA ILE A 20 -4.26 17.73 15.80
C ILE A 20 -3.32 17.54 14.61
N ILE A 21 -2.27 16.75 14.78
CA ILE A 21 -1.31 16.49 13.71
C ILE A 21 -1.37 15.00 13.41
N CYS A 22 -1.74 14.64 12.17
CA CYS A 22 -1.61 13.29 11.65
C CYS A 22 -0.59 13.33 10.51
N ARG A 23 0.32 12.36 10.46
CA ARG A 23 1.34 12.23 9.40
C ARG A 23 1.40 10.80 8.95
N TYR A 24 1.67 10.62 7.66
CA TYR A 24 1.87 9.34 7.03
C TYR A 24 3.11 9.39 6.14
N ASP A 25 4.15 8.67 6.54
CA ASP A 25 5.48 8.75 5.96
C ASP A 25 5.94 7.37 5.45
N LEU A 26 6.52 7.35 4.25
CA LEU A 26 7.24 6.19 3.74
C LEU A 26 8.73 6.35 4.03
N SER A 27 9.42 5.26 4.39
CA SER A 27 10.87 5.26 4.59
C SER A 27 11.68 5.56 3.32
N GLY A 28 11.03 5.53 2.15
CA GLY A 28 11.60 5.82 0.85
C GLY A 28 10.53 5.67 -0.25
N ALA A 29 10.89 6.04 -1.48
CA ALA A 29 10.02 5.93 -2.65
C ALA A 29 10.58 5.00 -3.75
N ALA A 30 11.82 4.52 -3.61
CA ALA A 30 12.49 3.63 -4.55
C ALA A 30 13.25 2.54 -3.78
N PHE A 31 13.06 1.29 -4.18
CA PHE A 31 13.59 0.10 -3.50
C PHE A 31 14.01 -0.96 -4.52
N GLN A 32 14.79 -1.95 -4.08
CA GLN A 32 15.11 -3.15 -4.85
C GLN A 32 14.46 -4.39 -4.21
N LEU A 33 14.20 -5.43 -5.01
CA LEU A 33 13.71 -6.71 -4.48
C LEU A 33 14.59 -7.21 -3.31
N GLY A 34 13.95 -7.51 -2.17
CA GLY A 34 14.62 -7.90 -0.93
C GLY A 34 14.78 -6.77 0.09
N ASP A 35 14.57 -5.51 -0.30
CA ASP A 35 14.48 -4.39 0.63
C ASP A 35 13.22 -4.48 1.51
N THR A 36 13.17 -3.61 2.51
CA THR A 36 12.02 -3.43 3.39
C THR A 36 11.53 -1.98 3.29
N LEU A 37 10.23 -1.82 3.03
CA LEU A 37 9.54 -0.53 3.16
C LEU A 37 8.99 -0.42 4.59
N ILE A 38 9.19 0.74 5.22
CA ILE A 38 8.53 1.06 6.49
C ILE A 38 7.55 2.20 6.23
N ILE A 39 6.28 1.96 6.57
CA ILE A 39 5.25 3.00 6.64
C ILE A 39 5.17 3.45 8.09
N THR A 40 5.31 4.75 8.34
CA THR A 40 5.18 5.34 9.67
C THR A 40 3.99 6.28 9.70
N ARG A 41 3.06 6.05 10.64
CA ARG A 41 1.95 6.95 10.90
C ARG A 41 2.11 7.55 12.28
N ALA A 42 2.01 8.86 12.40
CA ALA A 42 2.09 9.57 13.67
C ALA A 42 0.87 10.45 13.88
N LEU A 43 0.19 10.31 15.01
CA LEU A 43 -0.90 11.16 15.47
C LEU A 43 -0.46 11.85 16.76
N VAL A 44 -0.56 13.18 16.83
CA VAL A 44 -0.25 13.98 18.02
C VAL A 44 -1.43 14.86 18.36
N ASN A 45 -1.89 14.79 19.60
CA ASN A 45 -2.98 15.62 20.09
C ASN A 45 -2.42 16.91 20.70
N HIS A 46 -2.59 18.05 20.03
CA HIS A 46 -2.28 19.37 20.61
C HIS A 46 -3.55 20.17 20.99
N GLU A 47 -4.69 19.51 21.08
CA GLU A 47 -5.93 20.09 21.61
C GLU A 47 -5.92 20.14 23.14
N SER A 48 -6.92 20.82 23.71
CA SER A 48 -7.15 20.85 25.16
C SER A 48 -8.06 19.74 25.68
N PHE A 49 -8.51 18.82 24.81
CA PHE A 49 -9.43 17.73 25.14
C PHE A 49 -8.87 16.36 24.71
N PRO A 50 -9.32 15.25 25.32
CA PRO A 50 -8.88 13.91 24.95
C PRO A 50 -9.52 13.44 23.64
N LEU A 51 -8.80 12.58 22.91
CA LEU A 51 -9.31 11.84 21.76
C LEU A 51 -9.53 10.37 22.14
N SER A 52 -10.64 9.80 21.67
CA SER A 52 -11.05 8.41 21.92
C SER A 52 -11.59 7.79 20.63
N GLY A 53 -11.87 6.48 20.63
CA GLY A 53 -12.38 5.77 19.45
C GLY A 53 -11.43 5.84 18.27
N LEU A 54 -10.16 5.48 18.48
CA LEU A 54 -9.10 5.62 17.47
C LEU A 54 -8.99 4.35 16.61
N TYR A 55 -9.26 4.51 15.32
CA TYR A 55 -9.20 3.46 14.30
C TYR A 55 -8.25 3.86 13.17
N LEU A 56 -7.40 2.93 12.76
CA LEU A 56 -6.44 3.11 11.66
C LEU A 56 -6.74 2.09 10.57
N SER A 57 -6.62 2.47 9.30
CA SER A 57 -6.68 1.53 8.18
C SER A 57 -5.69 1.86 7.07
N ASP A 58 -5.25 0.82 6.37
CA ASP A 58 -4.36 0.89 5.21
C ASP A 58 -4.83 -0.06 4.11
N ASN A 59 -4.70 0.38 2.86
CA ASN A 59 -4.97 -0.41 1.66
C ASN A 59 -3.64 -0.68 0.95
N ILE A 60 -3.14 -1.91 1.04
CA ILE A 60 -1.79 -2.26 0.60
C ILE A 60 -1.89 -3.12 -0.66
N PRO A 61 -1.07 -2.87 -1.70
CA PRO A 61 -1.07 -3.70 -2.90
C PRO A 61 -0.70 -5.15 -2.56
N PRO A 62 -1.32 -6.16 -3.21
CA PRO A 62 -1.10 -7.58 -2.90
C PRO A 62 0.31 -8.08 -3.23
N ALA A 63 1.13 -7.28 -3.91
CA ALA A 63 2.56 -7.54 -4.10
C ALA A 63 3.38 -7.33 -2.82
N PHE A 64 2.83 -6.64 -1.82
CA PHE A 64 3.46 -6.36 -0.54
C PHE A 64 2.91 -7.30 0.53
N ASN A 65 3.77 -7.69 1.46
CA ASN A 65 3.45 -8.51 2.61
C ASN A 65 3.75 -7.73 3.88
N VAL A 66 2.75 -7.64 4.77
CA VAL A 66 2.95 -7.12 6.13
C VAL A 66 3.75 -8.15 6.95
N VAL A 67 5.01 -7.82 7.25
CA VAL A 67 5.91 -8.68 8.03
C VAL A 67 5.67 -8.49 9.52
N SER A 68 5.58 -7.24 9.94
CA SER A 68 5.29 -6.86 11.31
C SER A 68 4.80 -5.44 11.36
N TYR A 69 4.27 -5.05 12.51
CA TYR A 69 3.97 -3.66 12.80
C TYR A 69 4.13 -3.40 14.30
N THR A 70 4.24 -2.14 14.68
CA THR A 70 4.23 -1.69 16.07
C THR A 70 3.27 -0.53 16.21
N ILE A 71 2.57 -0.44 17.34
CA ILE A 71 1.79 0.75 17.73
C ILE A 71 2.26 1.17 19.11
N GLN A 72 2.63 2.43 19.24
CA GLN A 72 3.18 3.00 20.47
C GLN A 72 2.38 4.22 20.91
N HIS A 73 2.03 4.29 22.20
CA HIS A 73 1.51 5.47 22.86
C HIS A 73 2.63 6.10 23.68
N ASN A 74 3.02 7.31 23.32
CA ASN A 74 4.15 8.04 23.95
C ASN A 74 5.43 7.19 24.02
N GLY A 75 5.71 6.41 22.97
CA GLY A 75 6.88 5.55 22.84
C GLY A 75 6.78 4.17 23.50
N ASN A 76 5.67 3.85 24.19
CA ASN A 76 5.46 2.54 24.77
C ASN A 76 4.53 1.70 23.89
N ASN A 77 4.87 0.43 23.64
CA ASN A 77 3.99 -0.47 22.91
C ASN A 77 2.66 -0.67 23.67
N ILE A 78 1.55 -0.70 22.93
CA ILE A 78 0.20 -0.82 23.48
C ILE A 78 -0.56 -2.01 22.91
N ASP A 79 -1.51 -2.51 23.69
CA ASP A 79 -2.50 -3.48 23.21
C ASP A 79 -3.51 -2.79 22.26
N HIS A 80 -3.97 -3.55 21.27
CA HIS A 80 -4.86 -3.08 20.21
C HIS A 80 -5.50 -4.30 19.51
N PHE A 81 -6.60 -4.11 18.78
CA PHE A 81 -7.11 -5.14 17.88
C PHE A 81 -6.57 -4.92 16.49
N TYR A 82 -6.41 -6.00 15.76
CA TYR A 82 -5.95 -5.99 14.39
C TYR A 82 -6.74 -7.00 13.57
N SER A 83 -7.02 -6.64 12.34
CA SER A 83 -7.55 -7.54 11.33
C SER A 83 -7.01 -7.11 9.96
N GLY A 84 -6.73 -8.06 9.09
CA GLY A 84 -6.11 -7.72 7.82
C GLY A 84 -5.87 -8.87 6.88
N ALA A 85 -5.42 -8.47 5.69
CA ALA A 85 -5.47 -9.15 4.39
C ALA A 85 -6.90 -9.43 3.89
N SER A 86 -7.81 -8.47 4.08
CA SER A 86 -9.16 -8.55 3.49
C SER A 86 -9.13 -7.98 2.07
N GLN A 87 -8.99 -8.87 1.09
CA GLN A 87 -8.89 -8.51 -0.32
C GLN A 87 -10.19 -7.89 -0.85
N ASP A 88 -10.08 -6.91 -1.75
CA ASP A 88 -11.17 -6.26 -2.48
C ASP A 88 -12.25 -5.60 -1.61
N SER A 89 -12.02 -5.47 -0.31
CA SER A 89 -13.07 -5.12 0.65
C SER A 89 -13.39 -3.63 0.69
N VAL A 90 -12.40 -2.77 0.39
CA VAL A 90 -12.56 -1.32 0.35
C VAL A 90 -12.15 -0.76 -1.01
N ILE A 91 -10.94 -1.08 -1.46
CA ILE A 91 -10.43 -0.72 -2.78
C ILE A 91 -10.20 -2.02 -3.55
N GLY A 92 -10.84 -2.15 -4.72
CA GLY A 92 -10.65 -3.31 -5.58
C GLY A 92 -9.18 -3.51 -5.93
N TYR A 93 -8.75 -4.77 -5.92
CA TYR A 93 -7.38 -5.29 -6.05
C TYR A 93 -6.47 -5.16 -4.81
N TYR A 94 -6.84 -4.37 -3.80
CA TYR A 94 -5.98 -4.14 -2.62
C TYR A 94 -6.35 -5.05 -1.45
N ASP A 95 -5.36 -5.30 -0.61
CA ASP A 95 -5.53 -5.92 0.70
C ASP A 95 -5.79 -4.84 1.74
N THR A 96 -6.93 -4.90 2.40
CA THR A 96 -7.30 -3.95 3.46
C THR A 96 -6.83 -4.47 4.82
N TYR A 97 -6.25 -3.56 5.59
CA TYR A 97 -5.79 -3.77 6.96
C TYR A 97 -6.41 -2.72 7.87
N TYR A 98 -6.81 -3.10 9.08
CA TYR A 98 -7.29 -2.15 10.08
C TYR A 98 -6.83 -2.51 11.49
N TRP A 99 -6.60 -1.46 12.27
CA TRP A 99 -6.20 -1.53 13.67
C TRP A 99 -7.17 -0.71 14.52
N VAL A 100 -7.64 -1.29 15.62
CA VAL A 100 -8.45 -0.60 16.62
C VAL A 100 -7.53 -0.29 17.79
N VAL A 101 -7.14 0.98 17.88
CA VAL A 101 -6.20 1.47 18.90
C VAL A 101 -6.95 1.81 20.18
N ASP A 102 -8.14 2.39 20.09
CA ASP A 102 -9.00 2.66 21.23
C ASP A 102 -10.45 2.37 20.85
N ASP A 103 -11.13 1.54 21.63
CA ASP A 103 -12.57 1.28 21.48
C ASP A 103 -13.29 1.58 22.80
N PRO A 104 -14.09 2.66 22.86
CA PRO A 104 -14.84 3.02 24.06
C PRO A 104 -15.77 1.93 24.61
N ASN A 105 -16.14 0.94 23.78
CA ASN A 105 -17.01 -0.16 24.17
C ASN A 105 -16.24 -1.41 24.63
N LEU A 106 -14.92 -1.45 24.46
CA LEU A 106 -14.07 -2.59 24.82
C LEU A 106 -12.99 -2.15 25.81
N PRO A 107 -13.23 -2.27 27.13
CA PRO A 107 -12.30 -1.80 28.16
C PRO A 107 -10.89 -2.41 28.11
N SER A 108 -10.74 -3.57 27.44
CA SER A 108 -9.45 -4.21 27.21
C SER A 108 -8.53 -3.44 26.26
N ILE A 109 -9.08 -2.52 25.46
CA ILE A 109 -8.35 -1.71 24.48
C ILE A 109 -8.73 -0.24 24.69
N SER A 110 -8.10 0.36 25.70
CA SER A 110 -8.29 1.76 26.04
C SER A 110 -6.97 2.51 25.97
N ASN A 111 -6.78 3.27 24.90
CA ASN A 111 -5.59 4.06 24.62
C ASN A 111 -6.02 5.49 24.23
N ILE A 112 -6.76 6.12 25.14
CA ILE A 112 -7.23 7.51 25.02
C ILE A 112 -6.03 8.44 24.85
N LEU A 113 -6.09 9.31 23.85
CA LEU A 113 -5.02 10.26 23.55
C LEU A 113 -5.28 11.60 24.24
N TYR A 114 -4.65 11.83 25.38
CA TYR A 114 -4.78 13.08 26.12
C TYR A 114 -4.02 14.24 25.46
N PRO A 115 -4.31 15.50 25.80
CA PRO A 115 -3.52 16.66 25.37
C PRO A 115 -2.02 16.45 25.56
N GLY A 116 -1.26 16.56 24.48
CA GLY A 116 0.19 16.37 24.43
C GLY A 116 0.64 14.94 24.11
N ASP A 117 -0.26 13.96 24.11
CA ASP A 117 0.08 12.58 23.80
C ASP A 117 0.26 12.34 22.28
N SER A 118 0.92 11.23 21.97
CA SER A 118 1.15 10.76 20.61
C SER A 118 0.93 9.27 20.44
N ILE A 119 0.39 8.89 19.27
CA ILE A 119 0.41 7.53 18.75
C ILE A 119 1.38 7.47 17.58
N VAL A 120 2.28 6.49 17.59
CA VAL A 120 3.15 6.18 16.46
C VAL A 120 2.95 4.73 16.07
N MET A 121 2.55 4.52 14.82
CA MET A 121 2.47 3.22 14.20
C MET A 121 3.56 3.06 13.15
N ALA A 122 4.23 1.91 13.12
CA ALA A 122 5.18 1.58 12.07
C ALA A 122 4.85 0.21 11.48
N ILE A 123 4.58 0.13 10.18
CA ILE A 123 4.31 -1.11 9.44
C ILE A 123 5.54 -1.46 8.63
N ARG A 124 6.04 -2.68 8.78
CA ARG A 124 7.15 -3.22 8.00
C ARG A 124 6.61 -4.10 6.88
N LEU A 125 6.92 -3.70 5.66
CA LEU A 125 6.49 -4.36 4.43
C LEU A 125 7.69 -4.95 3.69
N THR A 126 7.49 -6.14 3.16
CA THR A 126 8.37 -6.73 2.12
C THR A 126 7.57 -6.90 0.84
N PHE A 127 8.26 -7.08 -0.27
CA PHE A 127 7.63 -7.23 -1.59
C PHE A 127 8.41 -8.24 -2.42
N SER A 128 7.68 -9.01 -3.22
CA SER A 128 8.23 -10.11 -4.03
C SER A 128 8.21 -9.83 -5.53
N GLN A 129 7.70 -8.67 -5.94
CA GLN A 129 7.53 -8.25 -7.32
C GLN A 129 8.01 -6.80 -7.48
N GLY A 130 8.71 -6.53 -8.57
CA GLY A 130 9.03 -5.18 -8.99
C GLY A 130 7.82 -4.46 -9.59
N GLY A 131 7.91 -3.14 -9.70
CA GLY A 131 6.89 -2.34 -10.38
C GLY A 131 6.75 -0.94 -9.81
N LEU A 132 5.74 -0.23 -10.30
CA LEU A 132 5.30 1.04 -9.75
C LEU A 132 3.95 0.83 -9.06
N PHE A 133 3.95 0.97 -7.74
CA PHE A 133 2.79 0.66 -6.90
C PHE A 133 2.22 1.94 -6.31
N SER A 134 0.89 2.08 -6.35
CA SER A 134 0.18 3.13 -5.64
C SER A 134 -0.13 2.66 -4.22
N MET A 135 0.04 3.53 -3.24
CA MET A 135 -0.43 3.38 -1.86
C MET A 135 -1.61 4.34 -1.72
N PRO A 136 -2.84 3.88 -2.01
CA PRO A 136 -3.94 4.76 -2.38
C PRO A 136 -4.51 5.53 -1.19
N MET A 137 -5.09 4.81 -0.21
CA MET A 137 -5.83 5.41 0.89
C MET A 137 -5.37 4.82 2.23
N HIS A 138 -4.94 5.71 3.11
CA HIS A 138 -4.79 5.51 4.53
C HIS A 138 -5.81 6.38 5.26
N THR A 139 -6.44 5.84 6.30
CA THR A 139 -7.45 6.57 7.08
C THR A 139 -7.18 6.44 8.56
N THR A 140 -7.27 7.55 9.29
CA THR A 140 -7.28 7.62 10.74
C THR A 140 -8.60 8.23 11.18
N VAL A 141 -9.37 7.58 12.05
CA VAL A 141 -10.66 8.08 12.56
C VAL A 141 -10.63 8.12 14.08
N PHE A 142 -11.15 9.18 14.67
CA PHE A 142 -11.22 9.36 16.12
C PHE A 142 -12.33 10.35 16.52
N TYR A 143 -12.64 10.42 17.80
CA TYR A 143 -13.67 11.28 18.37
C TYR A 143 -13.14 12.09 19.55
N GLY A 144 -13.47 13.37 19.60
CA GLY A 144 -13.08 14.28 20.69
C GLY A 144 -13.94 15.54 20.69
N ASP A 145 -14.18 16.13 21.85
CA ASP A 145 -15.01 17.33 22.03
C ASP A 145 -16.33 17.29 21.24
N GLN A 146 -17.08 16.20 21.45
CA GLN A 146 -18.36 15.96 20.81
C GLN A 146 -18.33 15.84 19.26
N THR A 147 -17.13 15.77 18.66
CA THR A 147 -16.90 15.83 17.22
C THR A 147 -16.17 14.59 16.73
N GLY A 148 -16.65 14.02 15.63
CA GLY A 148 -15.95 12.97 14.90
C GLY A 148 -14.94 13.57 13.93
N TYR A 149 -13.74 13.00 13.90
CA TYR A 149 -12.65 13.40 13.03
C TYR A 149 -12.25 12.26 12.12
N PHE A 150 -11.84 12.60 10.91
CA PHE A 150 -11.09 11.69 10.04
C PHE A 150 -9.90 12.41 9.43
N ALA A 151 -8.79 11.70 9.32
CA ALA A 151 -7.58 12.14 8.63
C ALA A 151 -7.29 11.21 7.45
N THR A 152 -6.99 11.81 6.31
CA THR A 152 -6.63 11.11 5.08
C THR A 152 -5.79 12.04 4.19
N ASP A 153 -5.06 11.49 3.24
CA ASP A 153 -4.25 12.26 2.30
C ASP A 153 -4.30 11.64 0.89
N ILE A 154 -3.53 12.23 -0.03
CA ILE A 154 -3.36 11.75 -1.39
C ILE A 154 -2.61 10.41 -1.42
N ALA A 155 -2.82 9.68 -2.52
CA ALA A 155 -2.09 8.44 -2.78
C ALA A 155 -0.58 8.69 -2.89
N LEU A 156 0.21 7.83 -2.26
CA LEU A 156 1.67 7.80 -2.39
C LEU A 156 2.08 6.77 -3.45
N SER A 157 3.32 6.85 -3.94
CA SER A 157 3.84 5.91 -4.95
C SER A 157 5.16 5.31 -4.50
N VAL A 158 5.29 4.00 -4.71
CA VAL A 158 6.48 3.20 -4.38
C VAL A 158 6.97 2.52 -5.65
N ALA A 159 8.21 2.81 -6.04
CA ALA A 159 8.91 2.09 -7.11
C ALA A 159 9.76 0.96 -6.52
N VAL A 160 9.59 -0.25 -7.05
CA VAL A 160 10.45 -1.39 -6.75
C VAL A 160 11.14 -1.82 -8.03
N GLU A 161 12.46 -1.66 -8.07
CA GLU A 161 13.29 -2.08 -9.18
C GLU A 161 13.38 -3.61 -9.23
N ALA A 162 13.28 -4.14 -10.44
CA ALA A 162 13.45 -5.55 -10.76
C ALA A 162 14.14 -5.69 -12.12
N PRO A 163 14.73 -6.88 -12.42
CA PRO A 163 15.35 -7.14 -13.71
C PRO A 163 14.41 -6.82 -14.88
N ASP A 164 14.97 -6.26 -15.95
CA ASP A 164 14.23 -6.00 -17.17
C ASP A 164 14.26 -7.23 -18.08
N ILE A 165 13.25 -8.09 -17.93
CA ILE A 165 13.11 -9.33 -18.68
C ILE A 165 11.82 -9.24 -19.52
N CYS A 166 11.97 -9.33 -20.84
CA CYS A 166 10.83 -9.35 -21.75
C CYS A 166 9.92 -10.56 -21.46
N GLY A 167 8.62 -10.33 -21.23
CA GLY A 167 7.66 -11.38 -20.84
C GLY A 167 7.55 -11.66 -19.34
N ASP A 168 8.44 -11.12 -18.50
CA ASP A 168 8.31 -11.14 -17.03
C ASP A 168 7.47 -9.92 -16.59
N VAL A 169 6.18 -9.98 -16.88
CA VAL A 169 5.27 -8.83 -16.73
C VAL A 169 4.92 -8.52 -15.28
N ASN A 170 5.07 -9.49 -14.38
CA ASN A 170 4.93 -9.28 -12.94
C ASN A 170 6.26 -8.95 -12.25
N SER A 171 7.37 -8.90 -13.00
CA SER A 171 8.69 -8.49 -12.53
C SER A 171 9.18 -9.29 -11.31
N ASN A 172 8.99 -10.62 -11.34
CA ASN A 172 9.48 -11.53 -10.30
C ASN A 172 10.85 -12.17 -10.64
N GLY A 173 11.39 -11.89 -11.82
CA GLY A 173 12.65 -12.42 -12.32
C GLY A 173 12.52 -13.68 -13.18
N ALA A 174 11.31 -14.18 -13.46
CA ALA A 174 11.10 -15.43 -14.19
C ALA A 174 9.82 -15.44 -15.05
N ILE A 175 9.99 -15.69 -16.34
CA ILE A 175 8.89 -15.85 -17.30
C ILE A 175 8.18 -17.19 -17.08
N ASN A 176 6.91 -17.16 -16.65
CA ASN A 176 6.11 -18.35 -16.40
C ASN A 176 4.59 -18.10 -16.58
N LEU A 177 3.76 -19.07 -16.17
CA LEU A 177 2.30 -18.95 -16.31
C LEU A 177 1.70 -17.77 -15.54
N LEU A 178 2.33 -17.36 -14.43
CA LEU A 178 1.87 -16.23 -13.62
C LEU A 178 1.91 -14.93 -14.41
N ASP A 179 2.83 -14.77 -15.36
CA ASP A 179 2.90 -13.62 -16.25
C ASP A 179 1.68 -13.55 -17.19
N ALA A 180 1.25 -14.70 -17.73
CA ALA A 180 0.03 -14.76 -18.53
C ALA A 180 -1.20 -14.40 -17.68
N THR A 181 -1.26 -14.89 -16.43
CA THR A 181 -2.35 -14.52 -15.52
C THR A 181 -2.32 -13.04 -15.13
N TYR A 182 -1.14 -12.45 -15.00
CA TYR A 182 -0.97 -11.02 -14.71
C TYR A 182 -1.50 -10.17 -15.86
N LEU A 183 -1.14 -10.49 -17.11
CA LEU A 183 -1.71 -9.81 -18.29
C LEU A 183 -3.23 -9.92 -18.36
N ILE A 184 -3.80 -11.10 -18.08
CA ILE A 184 -5.27 -11.26 -18.03
C ILE A 184 -5.89 -10.38 -16.94
N LYS A 185 -5.26 -10.29 -15.76
CA LYS A 185 -5.73 -9.41 -14.68
C LYS A 185 -5.69 -7.94 -15.10
N TYR A 186 -4.60 -7.50 -15.72
CA TYR A 186 -4.45 -6.16 -16.26
C TYR A 186 -5.54 -5.85 -17.32
N LEU A 187 -5.70 -6.73 -18.31
CA LEU A 187 -6.60 -6.49 -19.44
C LEU A 187 -8.09 -6.55 -19.06
N TYR A 188 -8.48 -7.38 -18.08
CA TYR A 188 -9.89 -7.72 -17.86
C TYR A 188 -10.36 -7.67 -16.41
N LYS A 189 -9.50 -7.43 -15.42
CA LYS A 189 -9.86 -7.49 -13.99
C LYS A 189 -9.31 -6.32 -13.15
N LEU A 190 -9.13 -5.15 -13.78
CA LEU A 190 -8.62 -3.94 -13.10
C LEU A 190 -7.28 -4.16 -12.38
N GLY A 191 -6.50 -5.17 -12.83
CA GLY A 191 -5.16 -5.40 -12.31
C GLY A 191 -4.20 -4.29 -12.73
N PRO A 192 -3.07 -4.14 -12.04
CA PRO A 192 -2.06 -3.14 -12.35
C PRO A 192 -1.43 -3.42 -13.72
N PRO A 193 -1.04 -2.37 -14.46
CA PRO A 193 -0.27 -2.54 -15.70
C PRO A 193 1.09 -3.18 -15.43
N PRO A 194 1.69 -3.86 -16.42
CA PRO A 194 3.10 -4.18 -16.42
C PRO A 194 3.95 -2.91 -16.28
N TYR A 195 5.11 -3.02 -15.62
CA TYR A 195 6.05 -1.91 -15.49
C TYR A 195 7.48 -2.34 -15.84
N PRO A 196 8.10 -1.76 -16.89
CA PRO A 196 7.49 -0.90 -17.90
C PRO A 196 6.40 -1.63 -18.71
N LEU A 197 5.46 -0.88 -19.30
CA LEU A 197 4.36 -1.46 -20.08
C LEU A 197 4.85 -2.31 -21.26
N SER A 198 6.00 -1.96 -21.85
CA SER A 198 6.63 -2.67 -22.96
C SER A 198 6.96 -4.13 -22.64
N LYS A 199 7.17 -4.50 -21.37
CA LYS A 199 7.37 -5.90 -20.98
C LYS A 199 6.18 -6.80 -21.32
N GLY A 200 4.98 -6.22 -21.48
CA GLY A 200 3.77 -6.95 -21.84
C GLY A 200 3.46 -6.98 -23.34
N ASP A 201 4.20 -6.25 -24.17
CA ASP A 201 4.06 -6.23 -25.63
C ASP A 201 5.03 -7.24 -26.24
N LEU A 202 4.59 -8.50 -26.28
CA LEU A 202 5.44 -9.68 -26.51
C LEU A 202 5.65 -10.01 -27.98
N ASP A 203 4.99 -9.26 -28.87
CA ASP A 203 5.19 -9.27 -30.31
C ASP A 203 5.68 -7.93 -30.88
N ALA A 204 6.03 -6.97 -30.01
CA ALA A 204 6.50 -5.63 -30.36
C ALA A 204 5.54 -4.88 -31.31
N SER A 205 4.23 -5.09 -31.15
CA SER A 205 3.19 -4.44 -31.96
C SER A 205 2.93 -3.00 -31.54
N GLY A 206 3.44 -2.58 -30.38
CA GLY A 206 3.19 -1.29 -29.74
C GLY A 206 1.93 -1.29 -28.86
N SER A 207 1.33 -2.44 -28.56
CA SER A 207 0.10 -2.51 -27.76
C SER A 207 -0.06 -3.83 -27.01
N VAL A 208 -0.15 -3.76 -25.68
CA VAL A 208 -0.45 -4.92 -24.82
C VAL A 208 -1.91 -5.33 -24.95
N ASN A 209 -2.17 -6.54 -25.42
CA ASN A 209 -3.51 -7.09 -25.66
C ASN A 209 -3.54 -8.63 -25.51
N ILE A 210 -4.64 -9.27 -25.91
CA ILE A 210 -4.83 -10.72 -25.75
C ILE A 210 -3.86 -11.56 -26.62
N LEU A 211 -3.34 -11.00 -27.71
CA LEU A 211 -2.37 -11.66 -28.57
C LEU A 211 -1.03 -11.88 -27.84
N ASP A 212 -0.65 -10.96 -26.94
CA ASP A 212 0.53 -11.12 -26.09
C ASP A 212 0.36 -12.29 -25.11
N VAL A 213 -0.82 -12.43 -24.50
CA VAL A 213 -1.14 -13.58 -23.66
C VAL A 213 -1.01 -14.88 -24.47
N ALA A 214 -1.56 -14.90 -25.68
CA ALA A 214 -1.45 -16.07 -26.56
C ALA A 214 0.01 -16.37 -26.97
N ARG A 215 0.80 -15.32 -27.24
CA ARG A 215 2.23 -15.41 -27.55
C ARG A 215 3.02 -16.04 -26.40
N LEU A 216 2.78 -15.59 -25.18
CA LEU A 216 3.42 -16.12 -23.98
C LEU A 216 3.08 -17.59 -23.74
N ILE A 217 1.81 -17.97 -23.86
CA ILE A 217 1.39 -19.37 -23.73
C ILE A 217 2.00 -20.25 -24.83
N ASN A 218 2.12 -19.74 -26.07
CA ASN A 218 2.76 -20.45 -27.17
C ASN A 218 4.25 -20.69 -26.92
N TYR A 219 4.96 -19.69 -26.40
CA TYR A 219 6.35 -19.82 -25.98
C TYR A 219 6.52 -20.86 -24.86
N LEU A 220 5.72 -20.77 -23.80
CA LEU A 220 5.85 -21.63 -22.61
C LEU A 220 5.49 -23.10 -22.86
N TYR A 221 4.51 -23.38 -23.73
CA TYR A 221 3.91 -24.73 -23.81
C TYR A 221 3.82 -25.34 -25.21
N LYS A 222 4.19 -24.60 -26.27
CA LYS A 222 4.00 -25.06 -27.65
C LYS A 222 5.26 -24.91 -28.52
N ASN A 223 6.43 -24.74 -27.89
CA ASN A 223 7.71 -24.50 -28.58
C ASN A 223 7.66 -23.29 -29.53
N GLY A 224 6.86 -22.29 -29.19
CA GLY A 224 6.82 -21.02 -29.90
C GLY A 224 8.14 -20.24 -29.75
N PRO A 225 8.37 -19.23 -30.60
CA PRO A 225 9.51 -18.33 -30.45
C PRO A 225 9.44 -17.56 -29.12
N ALA A 226 10.61 -17.17 -28.61
CA ALA A 226 10.70 -16.31 -27.43
C ALA A 226 9.97 -14.96 -27.64
N PRO A 227 9.45 -14.34 -26.57
CA PRO A 227 8.89 -12.99 -26.62
C PRO A 227 9.89 -11.95 -27.15
N VAL A 228 9.38 -10.94 -27.84
CA VAL A 228 10.15 -9.78 -28.31
C VAL A 228 9.45 -8.53 -27.82
N CYS A 229 10.14 -7.73 -27.00
CA CYS A 229 9.61 -6.51 -26.42
C CYS A 229 10.30 -5.28 -27.04
N PRO A 230 9.58 -4.14 -27.21
CA PRO A 230 10.15 -2.88 -27.67
C PRO A 230 11.19 -2.25 -26.74
#